data_AF-A0A2G5P9X7-F1
#
_entry.id   AF-A0A2G5P9X7-F1
#
_cell.length_a   1.000
_cell.length_b   1.000
_cell.length_c   1.000
_cell.angle_alpha   90.00
_cell.angle_beta   90.00
_cell.angle_gamma   90.00
#
_symmetry.space_group_name_H-M   'P 1'
#
loop_
_entity.id
_entity.type
_entity.pdbx_description
1 polymer ?
#
loop_
_entity_poly.entity_id
_entity_poly.type
_entity_poly.pdbx_seq_one_letter_code
_entity_poly.pdbx_strand_id
1 'polypeptide(L)'
;MATADLEISLAALEFEPEILCSCKGLCSHEDHAAHWWITLSCGCHYPFCQRALSLANLRLRLRTLDCRLCGAERISVRRVTRIRPEQP
;
A
#
# COMPACT_ATOMS: atom_id res chain seq x y z
N MET A 1 19.22 -18.59 26.88
CA MET A 1 19.73 -17.24 26.54
C MET A 1 19.95 -17.18 25.03
N ALA A 2 18.88 -17.05 24.26
CA ALA A 2 18.96 -17.05 22.78
C ALA A 2 17.98 -16.05 22.14
N THR A 3 16.95 -15.59 22.89
CA THR A 3 15.98 -14.61 22.43
C THR A 3 16.54 -13.18 22.47
N ALA A 4 17.31 -12.84 23.52
CA ALA A 4 17.91 -11.51 23.66
C ALA A 4 18.91 -11.16 22.54
N ASP A 5 19.76 -12.12 22.13
CA ASP A 5 20.69 -11.91 21.01
C ASP A 5 19.98 -11.80 19.65
N LEU A 6 18.82 -12.46 19.51
CA LEU A 6 17.97 -12.35 18.32
C LEU A 6 17.25 -11.00 18.27
N GLU A 7 16.74 -10.52 19.40
CA GLU A 7 16.10 -9.21 19.53
C GLU A 7 17.08 -8.06 19.24
N ILE A 8 18.33 -8.17 19.70
CA ILE A 8 19.39 -7.20 19.39
C ILE A 8 19.73 -7.23 17.89
N SER A 9 19.85 -8.42 17.30
CA SER A 9 20.11 -8.58 15.86
C SER A 9 18.97 -8.06 14.99
N LEU A 10 17.72 -8.22 15.43
CA LEU A 10 16.53 -7.69 14.74
C LEU A 10 16.43 -6.17 14.87
N ALA A 11 16.77 -5.60 16.03
CA ALA A 11 16.83 -4.15 16.22
C ALA A 11 17.97 -3.49 15.41
N ALA A 12 19.04 -4.23 15.12
CA ALA A 12 20.16 -3.77 14.29
C ALA A 12 19.87 -3.80 12.77
N LEU A 13 18.78 -4.45 12.35
CA LEU A 13 18.29 -4.40 10.97
C LEU A 13 17.41 -3.15 10.82
N GLU A 14 18.03 -2.00 10.55
CA GLU A 14 17.34 -0.81 10.02
C GLU A 14 16.81 -1.11 8.61
N PHE A 15 15.78 -1.94 8.52
CA PHE A 15 15.04 -2.15 7.29
C PHE A 15 13.90 -1.13 7.27
N GLU A 16 14.15 0.02 6.67
CA GLU A 16 13.08 0.90 6.16
C GLU A 16 12.89 0.62 4.66
N PRO A 17 12.32 -0.52 4.25
CA PRO A 17 12.04 -0.75 2.85
C PRO A 17 11.00 0.28 2.41
N GLU A 18 11.38 1.16 1.48
CA GLU A 18 10.47 2.11 0.88
C GLU A 18 9.28 1.34 0.27
N ILE A 19 8.08 1.59 0.80
CA ILE A 19 6.87 0.90 0.33
C ILE A 19 6.59 1.40 -1.09
N LEU A 20 6.75 0.54 -2.08
CA LEU A 20 6.54 0.91 -3.48
C LEU A 20 5.06 1.01 -3.86
N CYS A 21 4.78 1.98 -4.74
CA CYS A 21 3.45 2.18 -5.29
C CYS A 21 3.03 1.02 -6.20
N SER A 22 1.86 0.42 -5.93
CA SER A 22 1.30 -0.70 -6.69
C SER A 22 0.57 -0.29 -7.99
N CYS A 23 0.86 0.88 -8.56
CA CYS A 23 0.13 1.38 -9.73
C CYS A 23 0.48 0.66 -11.04
N LYS A 24 1.52 -0.19 -11.06
CA LYS A 24 1.94 -1.03 -12.20
C LYS A 24 1.98 -0.25 -13.53
N GLY A 25 2.68 0.88 -13.57
CA GLY A 25 2.78 1.69 -14.80
C GLY A 25 1.70 2.75 -15.00
N LEU A 26 0.60 2.73 -14.23
CA LEU A 26 -0.51 3.66 -14.42
C LEU A 26 -0.19 5.11 -14.02
N CYS A 27 0.81 5.29 -13.16
CA CYS A 27 1.13 6.58 -12.57
C CYS A 27 2.57 7.05 -12.83
N SER A 28 3.49 6.11 -13.07
CA SER A 28 4.86 6.29 -13.55
C SER A 28 5.35 4.98 -14.17
N HIS A 29 6.35 5.04 -15.06
CA HIS A 29 7.06 3.86 -15.58
C HIS A 29 8.20 3.41 -14.66
N GLU A 30 8.62 4.26 -13.74
CA GLU A 30 9.66 3.97 -12.74
C GLU A 30 9.03 3.59 -11.40
N ASP A 31 9.73 2.74 -10.65
CA ASP A 31 9.39 2.41 -9.28
C ASP A 31 9.52 3.67 -8.40
N HIS A 32 8.56 3.87 -7.50
CA HIS A 32 8.49 5.06 -6.65
C HIS A 32 7.68 4.77 -5.38
N ALA A 33 7.88 5.61 -4.37
CA ALA A 33 7.23 5.51 -3.07
C ALA A 33 5.70 5.59 -3.14
N ALA A 34 5.06 4.81 -2.27
CA ALA A 34 3.67 4.98 -1.89
C ALA A 34 3.55 5.94 -0.71
N HIS A 35 2.50 6.76 -0.73
CA HIS A 35 2.19 7.70 0.35
C HIS A 35 0.89 7.34 1.08
N TRP A 36 0.14 6.37 0.56
CA TRP A 36 -1.20 6.02 1.02
C TRP A 36 -1.41 4.52 1.05
N TRP A 37 -1.99 4.03 2.15
CA TRP A 37 -2.64 2.72 2.22
C TRP A 37 -4.12 2.87 1.88
N ILE A 38 -4.58 2.11 0.89
CA ILE A 38 -5.99 1.97 0.56
C ILE A 38 -6.47 0.60 1.02
N THR A 39 -7.42 0.58 1.95
CA THR A 39 -8.14 -0.64 2.34
C THR A 39 -9.45 -0.72 1.54
N LEU A 40 -9.66 -1.84 0.87
CA LEU A 40 -10.89 -2.13 0.15
C LEU A 40 -11.94 -2.80 1.05
N SER A 41 -13.19 -2.85 0.58
CA SER A 41 -14.29 -3.56 1.25
C SER A 41 -14.01 -5.05 1.49
N CYS A 42 -13.23 -5.70 0.62
CA CYS A 42 -12.77 -7.08 0.78
C CYS A 42 -11.63 -7.25 1.81
N GLY A 43 -11.12 -6.17 2.39
CA GLY A 43 -10.03 -6.19 3.37
C GLY A 43 -8.63 -6.16 2.77
N CYS A 44 -8.47 -6.27 1.45
CA CYS A 44 -7.17 -6.13 0.80
C CYS A 44 -6.63 -4.68 0.89
N HIS A 45 -5.31 -4.56 0.93
CA HIS A 45 -4.58 -3.29 1.05
C HIS A 45 -3.75 -3.03 -0.20
N TYR A 46 -3.78 -1.78 -0.69
CA TYR A 46 -2.96 -1.32 -1.81
C TYR A 46 -2.14 -0.10 -1.39
N PRO A 47 -0.81 -0.14 -1.55
CA PRO A 47 0.04 1.03 -1.38
C PRO A 47 0.03 1.87 -2.65
N PHE A 48 -0.39 3.13 -2.57
CA PHE A 48 -0.46 4.05 -3.71
C PHE A 48 0.27 5.37 -3.45
N CYS A 49 0.86 5.93 -4.50
CA CYS A 49 1.23 7.34 -4.56
C CYS A 49 -0.02 8.22 -4.74
N GLN A 50 0.15 9.55 -4.64
CA GLN A 50 -0.96 10.49 -4.79
C GLN A 50 -1.69 10.34 -6.14
N ARG A 51 -0.93 10.16 -7.23
CA ARG A 51 -1.50 10.06 -8.58
C ARG A 51 -2.30 8.77 -8.77
N ALA A 52 -1.79 7.65 -8.27
CA ALA A 52 -2.48 6.37 -8.30
C ALA A 52 -3.78 6.39 -7.49
N LEU A 53 -3.78 7.01 -6.30
CA LEU A 53 -4.99 7.24 -5.49
C LEU A 53 -6.05 8.03 -6.26
N SER A 54 -5.66 9.15 -6.89
CA SER A 54 -6.60 9.96 -7.70
C SER A 54 -7.20 9.17 -8.86
N LEU A 55 -6.40 8.40 -9.59
CA LEU A 55 -6.87 7.55 -10.69
C LEU A 55 -7.80 6.44 -10.21
N ALA A 56 -7.49 5.80 -9.08
CA ALA A 56 -8.32 4.75 -8.50
C ALA A 56 -9.69 5.30 -8.08
N ASN A 57 -9.71 6.46 -7.40
CA ASN A 57 -10.95 7.14 -7.02
C ASN A 57 -11.81 7.50 -8.23
N LEU A 58 -11.20 8.02 -9.31
CA LEU A 58 -11.92 8.32 -10.54
C LEU A 58 -12.55 7.05 -11.13
N ARG A 59 -11.79 5.95 -11.22
CA ARG A 59 -12.26 4.68 -11.80
C ARG A 59 -13.39 4.06 -10.99
N LEU A 60 -13.30 4.08 -9.66
CA LEU A 60 -14.34 3.56 -8.77
C LEU A 60 -15.66 4.34 -8.86
N ARG A 61 -15.61 5.62 -9.23
CA ARG A 61 -16.83 6.41 -9.50
C ARG A 61 -17.49 6.04 -10.83
N LEU A 62 -16.70 5.60 -11.81
CA LEU A 62 -17.19 5.30 -13.16
C LEU A 62 -17.67 3.85 -13.32
N ARG A 63 -17.11 2.92 -12.56
CA ARG A 63 -17.46 1.50 -12.64
C ARG A 63 -17.15 0.75 -11.36
N THR A 64 -17.86 -0.35 -11.15
CA THR A 64 -17.46 -1.39 -10.21
C THR A 64 -16.13 -1.99 -10.65
N LEU A 65 -15.21 -2.16 -9.71
CA LEU A 65 -13.93 -2.83 -9.92
C LEU A 65 -13.94 -4.15 -9.16
N ASP A 66 -13.04 -5.04 -9.57
CA ASP A 66 -12.76 -6.29 -8.87
C ASP A 66 -11.37 -6.20 -8.23
N CYS A 67 -11.22 -6.85 -7.07
CA CYS A 67 -9.96 -6.90 -6.36
C CYS A 67 -8.98 -7.79 -7.11
N ARG A 68 -7.86 -7.21 -7.54
CA ARG A 68 -6.79 -7.98 -8.22
C ARG A 68 -5.98 -8.87 -7.28
N LEU A 69 -6.15 -8.74 -5.96
CA LEU A 69 -5.43 -9.54 -4.96
C LEU A 69 -6.21 -10.80 -4.56
N CYS A 70 -7.51 -10.67 -4.26
CA CYS A 70 -8.33 -11.79 -3.80
C CYS A 70 -9.44 -12.22 -4.77
N GLY A 71 -9.63 -11.52 -5.89
CA GLY A 71 -10.68 -11.81 -6.87
C GLY A 71 -12.09 -11.36 -6.48
N ALA A 72 -12.27 -10.70 -5.33
CA ALA A 72 -13.59 -10.22 -4.90
C ALA A 72 -14.16 -9.20 -5.89
N GLU A 73 -15.41 -9.40 -6.30
CA GLU A 73 -16.11 -8.51 -7.23
C GLU A 73 -16.72 -7.31 -6.52
N ARG A 74 -17.01 -6.24 -7.28
CA ARG A 74 -17.77 -5.06 -6.81
C ARG A 74 -17.16 -4.42 -5.55
N ILE A 75 -15.83 -4.29 -5.51
CA ILE A 75 -15.13 -3.66 -4.40
C ILE A 75 -15.39 -2.16 -4.33
N SER A 76 -15.32 -1.62 -3.11
CA SER A 76 -15.30 -0.20 -2.81
C SER A 76 -14.13 0.15 -1.89
N VAL A 77 -13.78 1.43 -1.81
CA VAL A 77 -12.78 1.91 -0.85
C VAL A 77 -13.43 2.02 0.52
N ARG A 78 -12.85 1.31 1.50
CA ARG A 78 -13.29 1.34 2.90
C ARG A 78 -12.53 2.36 3.73
N ARG A 79 -11.21 2.46 3.53
CA ARG A 79 -10.33 3.36 4.29
C ARG A 79 -9.16 3.82 3.43
N VAL A 80 -8.74 5.07 3.63
CA VAL A 80 -7.50 5.62 3.07
C VAL A 80 -6.70 6.19 4.23
N THR A 81 -5.46 5.73 4.40
CA THR A 81 -4.57 6.14 5.49
C THR A 81 -3.25 6.62 4.91
N ARG A 82 -2.70 7.73 5.41
CA ARG A 82 -1.36 8.18 5.00
C ARG A 82 -0.31 7.20 5.55
N ILE A 83 0.61 6.77 4.70
CA ILE A 83 1.83 6.08 5.14
C ILE A 83 2.66 7.15 5.83
N ARG A 84 2.77 7.06 7.17
CA ARG A 84 3.72 7.90 7.89
C ARG A 84 5.09 7.26 7.68
N PRO A 85 6.11 7.96 7.16
CA PRO A 85 7.45 7.62 7.56
C PRO A 85 7.45 7.80 9.09
N GLU A 86 7.89 6.79 9.83
CA GLU A 86 8.06 6.95 11.27
C GLU A 86 8.93 8.19 11.49
N GLN A 87 8.39 9.16 12.24
CA GLN A 87 9.19 10.28 12.71
C GLN A 87 10.16 9.72 13.78
N PRO A 88 11.40 10.26 13.85
CA PRO A 88 12.51 9.70 14.62
C PRO A 88 12.20 9.49 16.11
#